data_AF-A0A7X9Q2K5-F1
#
_entry.id   AF-A0A7X9Q2K5-F1
#
_cell.length_a   1.000
_cell.length_b   1.000
_cell.length_c   1.000
_cell.angle_alpha   90.00
_cell.angle_beta   90.00
_cell.angle_gamma   90.00
#
_symmetry.space_group_name_H-M   'P 1'
#
loop_
_entity.id
_entity.type
_entity.pdbx_description
1 polymer ?
#
loop_
_entity_poly.entity_id
_entity_poly.type
_entity_poly.pdbx_seq_one_letter_code
_entity_poly.pdbx_strand_id
1 'polypeptide(L)'
;LAANGTEVAQLAIDTLVRRSAEAVLAAAFVHDGLPADIVRQPVVQAALDRRYNVLTVSFGLHAPLVGLGASAAAYYPMVAALLGVEPLVPAHADVANAVGAVVGRVRLAHECVISAPQQGQYLVHVAGEVPAMFTDLVAATSFARQHLLAAIAGDMVAAGAPVFETNEHWHEQTVDLGGLQLFVEGVLTLSASGRPELAR
;
A
#
# COMPACT_ATOMS: atom_id res chain seq x y z
N LEU A 1 -9.84 14.28 37.01
CA LEU A 1 -8.41 13.90 36.93
C LEU A 1 -8.24 12.65 37.79
N ALA A 2 -7.49 11.66 37.31
CA ALA A 2 -7.23 10.42 38.04
C ALA A 2 -6.45 10.67 39.34
N ALA A 3 -6.68 9.87 40.37
CA ALA A 3 -6.13 10.05 41.71
C ALA A 3 -4.69 9.52 41.86
N ASN A 4 -4.26 8.62 40.99
CA ASN A 4 -2.91 8.02 41.03
C ASN A 4 -2.45 7.52 39.64
N GLY A 5 -1.18 7.11 39.54
CA GLY A 5 -0.58 6.62 38.29
C GLY A 5 -1.24 5.37 37.72
N THR A 6 -1.75 4.47 38.57
CA THR A 6 -2.47 3.26 38.13
C THR A 6 -3.78 3.61 37.45
N GLU A 7 -4.54 4.56 37.99
CA GLU A 7 -5.77 5.04 37.38
C GLU A 7 -5.52 5.77 36.05
N VAL A 8 -4.43 6.54 35.95
CA VAL A 8 -4.02 7.16 34.68
C VAL A 8 -3.69 6.08 33.64
N ALA A 9 -2.93 5.05 34.03
CA ALA A 9 -2.58 3.95 33.14
C ALA A 9 -3.82 3.18 32.67
N GLN A 10 -4.75 2.90 33.59
CA GLN A 10 -6.00 2.22 33.23
C GLN A 10 -6.83 3.06 32.26
N LEU A 11 -6.97 4.37 32.51
CA LEU A 11 -7.68 5.27 31.61
C LEU A 11 -7.06 5.30 30.20
N ALA A 12 -5.72 5.27 30.12
CA ALA A 12 -5.02 5.21 28.85
C ALA A 12 -5.28 3.89 28.10
N ILE A 13 -5.26 2.76 28.81
CA ILE A 13 -5.56 1.44 28.25
C ILE A 13 -7.02 1.38 27.77
N ASP A 14 -7.97 1.81 28.60
CA ASP A 14 -9.39 1.79 28.25
C ASP A 14 -9.68 2.69 27.04
N THR A 15 -9.03 3.86 26.98
CA THR A 15 -9.12 4.77 25.84
C THR A 15 -8.54 4.16 24.57
N LEU A 16 -7.38 3.50 24.67
CA LEU A 16 -6.76 2.80 23.55
C LEU A 16 -7.68 1.70 23.03
N VAL A 17 -8.16 0.83 23.93
CA VAL A 17 -9.04 -0.29 23.59
C VAL A 17 -10.32 0.19 22.91
N ARG A 18 -10.95 1.23 23.46
CA ARG A 18 -12.15 1.84 22.87
C ARG A 18 -11.88 2.40 21.48
N ARG A 19 -10.85 3.24 21.33
CA ARG A 19 -10.53 3.87 20.04
C ARG A 19 -10.12 2.85 18.98
N SER A 20 -9.42 1.79 19.37
CA SER A 20 -9.07 0.69 18.48
C SER A 20 -10.32 -0.07 18.00
N ALA A 21 -11.27 -0.38 18.89
CA ALA A 21 -12.53 -1.02 18.51
C ALA A 21 -13.33 -0.15 17.53
N GLU A 22 -13.43 1.15 17.80
CA GLU A 22 -14.09 2.10 16.90
C GLU A 22 -13.40 2.21 15.53
N ALA A 23 -12.06 2.26 15.51
CA ALA A 23 -11.31 2.32 14.26
C ALA A 23 -11.53 1.06 13.39
N VAL A 24 -11.56 -0.12 14.02
CA VAL A 24 -11.83 -1.39 13.34
C VAL A 24 -13.27 -1.41 12.78
N LEU A 25 -14.27 -1.01 13.56
CA LEU A 25 -15.65 -0.92 13.08
C LEU A 25 -15.83 0.12 11.96
N ALA A 26 -15.18 1.27 12.08
CA ALA A 26 -15.21 2.28 11.04
C ALA A 26 -14.63 1.75 9.71
N ALA A 27 -13.53 0.99 9.77
CA ALA A 27 -12.96 0.33 8.60
C ALA A 27 -13.91 -0.73 8.03
N ALA A 28 -14.57 -1.52 8.88
CA ALA A 28 -15.56 -2.50 8.44
C ALA A 28 -16.76 -1.84 7.75
N PHE A 29 -17.31 -0.75 8.31
CA PHE A 29 -18.37 0.02 7.66
C PHE A 29 -17.96 0.52 6.28
N VAL A 30 -16.76 1.10 6.15
CA VAL A 30 -16.24 1.56 4.85
C VAL A 30 -16.12 0.40 3.85
N HIS A 31 -15.64 -0.75 4.30
CA HIS A 31 -15.55 -1.94 3.45
C HIS A 31 -16.92 -2.39 2.93
N ASP A 32 -17.96 -2.27 3.78
CA ASP A 32 -19.36 -2.59 3.43
C ASP A 32 -20.08 -1.45 2.69
N GLY A 33 -19.37 -0.39 2.27
CA GLY A 33 -19.92 0.72 1.50
C GLY A 33 -20.66 1.78 2.34
N LEU A 34 -20.47 1.76 3.67
CA LEU A 34 -21.06 2.71 4.60
C LEU A 34 -20.04 3.76 5.07
N PRO A 35 -20.49 4.99 5.41
CA PRO A 35 -19.61 6.01 5.97
C PRO A 35 -18.96 5.62 7.30
N ALA A 36 -17.67 5.94 7.47
CA ALA A 36 -16.91 5.64 8.69
C ALA A 36 -17.48 6.31 9.96
N ASP A 37 -18.11 7.47 9.82
CA ASP A 37 -18.68 8.26 10.92
C ASP A 37 -19.93 7.61 11.55
N ILE A 38 -20.51 6.59 10.91
CA ILE A 38 -21.57 5.76 11.52
C ILE A 38 -21.12 5.19 12.86
N VAL A 39 -19.82 4.90 13.04
CA VAL A 39 -19.29 4.40 14.32
C VAL A 39 -19.59 5.36 15.49
N ARG A 40 -19.71 6.66 15.22
CA ARG A 40 -19.98 7.70 16.23
C ARG A 40 -21.46 7.82 16.58
N GLN A 41 -22.34 7.15 15.84
CA GLN A 41 -23.77 7.26 16.05
C GLN A 41 -24.17 6.70 17.42
N PRO A 42 -25.13 7.31 18.13
CA PRO A 42 -25.52 6.89 19.47
C PRO A 42 -25.92 5.41 19.56
N VAL A 43 -26.47 4.85 18.49
CA VAL A 43 -26.87 3.44 18.41
C VAL A 43 -25.67 2.48 18.47
N VAL A 44 -24.59 2.81 17.74
CA VAL A 44 -23.36 2.02 17.72
C VAL A 44 -22.62 2.17 19.04
N GLN A 45 -22.51 3.41 19.52
CA GLN A 45 -21.86 3.73 20.78
C GLN A 45 -22.55 3.04 21.96
N ALA A 46 -23.89 3.06 22.03
CA ALA A 46 -24.64 2.36 23.06
C ALA A 46 -24.47 0.84 23.01
N ALA A 47 -24.30 0.26 21.82
CA ALA A 47 -24.03 -1.17 21.68
C ALA A 47 -22.62 -1.52 22.19
N LEU A 48 -21.59 -0.74 21.83
CA LEU A 48 -20.23 -0.91 22.33
C LEU A 48 -20.14 -0.73 23.86
N ASP A 49 -20.91 0.22 24.41
CA ASP A 49 -21.03 0.45 25.85
C ASP A 49 -21.89 -0.60 26.57
N ARG A 50 -22.55 -1.50 25.84
CA ARG A 50 -23.55 -2.46 26.36
C ARG A 50 -24.66 -1.78 27.19
N ARG A 51 -25.15 -0.62 26.74
CA ARG A 51 -26.17 0.19 27.45
C ARG A 51 -27.63 -0.19 27.12
N TYR A 52 -27.86 -1.16 26.24
CA TYR A 52 -29.22 -1.60 25.93
C TYR A 52 -29.73 -2.58 26.99
N ASN A 53 -30.91 -2.28 27.55
CA ASN A 53 -31.54 -3.12 28.58
C ASN A 53 -32.72 -3.96 28.04
N VAL A 54 -33.34 -3.53 26.94
CA VAL A 54 -34.51 -4.19 26.33
C VAL A 54 -34.16 -4.75 24.95
N LEU A 55 -33.42 -3.97 24.15
CA LEU A 55 -32.98 -4.39 22.82
C LEU A 55 -31.71 -5.23 22.93
N THR A 56 -31.57 -6.24 22.08
CA THR A 56 -30.28 -6.88 21.82
C THR A 56 -29.73 -6.30 20.53
N VAL A 57 -28.60 -5.60 20.62
CA VAL A 57 -27.89 -5.02 19.47
C VAL A 57 -26.43 -5.43 19.60
N SER A 58 -25.85 -5.90 18.51
CA SER A 58 -24.46 -6.33 18.45
C SER A 58 -23.83 -5.87 17.14
N PHE A 59 -22.61 -5.37 17.22
CA PHE A 59 -21.75 -5.05 16.09
C PHE A 59 -20.45 -5.84 16.25
N GLY A 60 -19.97 -6.43 15.17
CA GLY A 60 -18.78 -7.27 15.17
C GLY A 60 -18.27 -7.48 13.76
N LEU A 61 -17.28 -8.36 13.63
CA LEU A 61 -16.67 -8.70 12.33
C LEU A 61 -17.03 -10.13 11.96
N HIS A 62 -17.12 -10.41 10.66
CA HIS A 62 -17.26 -11.78 10.15
C HIS A 62 -15.97 -12.61 10.24
N ALA A 63 -14.85 -11.98 10.61
CA ALA A 63 -13.52 -12.58 10.71
C ALA A 63 -12.92 -12.32 12.10
N PRO A 64 -11.97 -13.17 12.56
CA PRO A 64 -11.25 -12.91 13.80
C PRO A 64 -10.44 -11.61 13.71
N LEU A 65 -10.21 -10.97 14.87
CA LEU A 65 -9.39 -9.77 14.95
C LEU A 65 -7.91 -10.16 15.10
N VAL A 66 -7.11 -9.88 14.07
CA VAL A 66 -5.67 -10.15 14.11
C VAL A 66 -4.92 -8.99 14.78
N GLY A 67 -4.23 -9.27 15.89
CA GLY A 67 -3.38 -8.31 16.59
C GLY A 67 -1.92 -8.45 16.20
N LEU A 68 -1.30 -7.38 15.70
CA LEU A 68 0.12 -7.31 15.33
C LEU A 68 0.83 -6.19 16.11
N GLY A 69 2.14 -6.35 16.32
CA GLY A 69 2.99 -5.48 17.11
C GLY A 69 3.28 -6.03 18.52
N ALA A 70 4.34 -5.49 19.15
CA ALA A 70 4.85 -6.00 20.43
C ALA A 70 3.82 -5.98 21.56
N SER A 71 2.89 -5.03 21.53
CA SER A 71 1.81 -4.90 22.53
C SER A 71 0.52 -5.63 22.14
N ALA A 72 0.49 -6.36 21.02
CA ALA A 72 -0.73 -6.99 20.52
C ALA A 72 -1.38 -7.91 21.56
N ALA A 73 -0.58 -8.77 22.18
CA ALA A 73 -1.02 -9.70 23.21
C ALA A 73 -1.62 -8.99 24.45
N ALA A 74 -1.20 -7.75 24.72
CA ALA A 74 -1.67 -6.98 25.88
C ALA A 74 -3.04 -6.33 25.64
N TYR A 75 -3.35 -5.89 24.41
CA TYR A 75 -4.53 -5.04 24.16
C TYR A 75 -5.57 -5.65 23.23
N TYR A 76 -5.16 -6.40 22.20
CA TYR A 76 -6.10 -6.88 21.18
C TYR A 76 -7.13 -7.89 21.69
N PRO A 77 -6.86 -8.72 22.72
CA PRO A 77 -7.92 -9.50 23.36
C PRO A 77 -9.06 -8.62 23.93
N MET A 78 -8.72 -7.47 24.53
CA MET A 78 -9.72 -6.53 25.07
C MET A 78 -10.51 -5.84 23.95
N VAL A 79 -9.85 -5.49 22.84
CA VAL A 79 -10.49 -4.93 21.64
C VAL A 79 -11.46 -5.94 21.03
N ALA A 80 -11.01 -7.18 20.83
CA ALA A 80 -11.83 -8.25 20.26
C ALA A 80 -13.08 -8.52 21.13
N ALA A 81 -12.94 -8.45 22.45
CA ALA A 81 -14.07 -8.60 23.38
C ALA A 81 -15.12 -7.48 23.26
N LEU A 82 -14.74 -6.25 22.92
CA LEU A 82 -15.69 -5.17 22.62
C LEU A 82 -16.44 -5.41 21.31
N LEU A 83 -15.76 -6.01 20.34
CA LEU A 83 -16.32 -6.33 19.02
C LEU A 83 -17.04 -7.68 18.96
N GLY A 84 -17.01 -8.46 20.04
CA GLY A 84 -17.62 -9.80 20.08
C GLY A 84 -16.99 -10.80 19.11
N VAL A 85 -15.69 -10.69 18.85
CA VAL A 85 -14.96 -11.58 17.92
C VAL A 85 -13.80 -12.29 18.60
N GLU A 86 -13.30 -13.36 17.98
CA GLU A 86 -12.11 -14.07 18.45
C GLU A 86 -10.85 -13.23 18.21
N PRO A 87 -10.01 -13.01 19.24
CA PRO A 87 -8.68 -12.43 19.04
C PRO A 87 -7.71 -13.47 18.52
N LEU A 88 -6.96 -13.11 17.46
CA LEU A 88 -5.87 -13.92 16.94
C LEU A 88 -4.57 -13.11 17.03
N VAL A 89 -3.69 -13.49 17.95
CA VAL A 89 -2.36 -12.88 18.08
C VAL A 89 -1.31 -13.92 17.67
N PRO A 90 -0.65 -13.76 16.51
CA PRO A 90 0.39 -14.68 16.06
C PRO A 90 1.59 -14.73 17.01
N ALA A 91 2.31 -15.85 17.05
CA ALA A 91 3.48 -16.03 17.91
C ALA A 91 4.59 -14.99 17.68
N HIS A 92 4.73 -14.49 16.46
CA HIS A 92 5.73 -13.47 16.05
C HIS A 92 5.07 -12.12 15.74
N ALA A 93 3.96 -11.80 16.42
CA ALA A 93 3.24 -10.55 16.23
C ALA A 93 4.13 -9.31 16.41
N ASP A 94 5.09 -9.37 17.34
CA ASP A 94 6.05 -8.32 17.66
C ASP A 94 6.97 -7.93 16.50
N VAL A 95 7.28 -8.88 15.61
CA VAL A 95 8.12 -8.69 14.41
C VAL A 95 7.34 -8.79 13.10
N ALA A 96 6.00 -8.79 13.16
CA ALA A 96 5.15 -9.03 11.99
C ALA A 96 5.43 -8.05 10.83
N ASN A 97 5.75 -6.79 11.11
CA ASN A 97 6.13 -5.83 10.07
C ASN A 97 7.42 -6.24 9.34
N ALA A 98 8.41 -6.74 10.08
CA ALA A 98 9.67 -7.21 9.48
C ALA A 98 9.45 -8.49 8.66
N VAL A 99 8.65 -9.42 9.18
CA VAL A 99 8.25 -10.62 8.44
C VAL A 99 7.52 -10.23 7.16
N GLY A 100 6.54 -9.33 7.24
CA GLY A 100 5.79 -8.81 6.10
C GLY A 100 6.65 -8.13 5.04
N ALA A 101 7.69 -7.41 5.46
CA ALA A 101 8.66 -6.83 4.54
C ALA A 101 9.50 -7.89 3.80
N VAL A 102 9.88 -8.98 4.49
CA VAL A 102 10.68 -10.07 3.90
C VAL A 102 9.85 -11.00 3.02
N VAL A 103 8.57 -11.26 3.36
CA VAL A 103 7.67 -12.08 2.53
C VAL A 103 6.92 -11.27 1.45
N GLY A 104 7.10 -9.96 1.44
CA GLY A 104 6.48 -9.04 0.48
C GLY A 104 7.01 -9.23 -0.94
N ARG A 105 6.22 -8.86 -1.95
CA ARG A 105 6.72 -8.78 -3.33
C ARG A 105 7.74 -7.65 -3.43
N VAL A 106 8.91 -7.92 -3.99
CA VAL A 106 9.82 -6.87 -4.47
C VAL A 106 9.12 -6.17 -5.64
N ARG A 107 9.12 -4.84 -5.63
CA ARG A 107 8.61 -4.03 -6.75
C ARG A 107 9.60 -2.92 -7.05
N LEU A 108 10.07 -2.88 -8.29
CA LEU A 108 10.96 -1.85 -8.81
C LEU A 108 10.31 -1.16 -9.99
N ALA A 109 10.71 0.07 -10.28
CA ALA A 109 10.32 0.78 -11.49
C ALA A 109 11.49 1.63 -11.98
N HIS A 110 11.72 1.57 -13.29
CA HIS A 110 12.66 2.43 -14.00
C HIS A 110 11.92 3.20 -15.08
N GLU A 111 12.41 4.39 -15.38
CA GLU A 111 11.85 5.24 -16.42
C GLU A 111 12.93 5.69 -17.41
N CYS A 112 12.51 5.89 -18.65
CA CYS A 112 13.34 6.44 -19.70
C CYS A 112 12.54 7.50 -20.45
N VAL A 113 13.14 8.69 -20.58
CA VAL A 113 12.54 9.83 -21.27
C VAL A 113 12.98 9.82 -22.72
N ILE A 114 12.05 10.09 -23.63
CA ILE A 114 12.28 10.28 -25.05
C ILE A 114 11.80 11.69 -25.41
N SER A 115 12.71 12.58 -25.75
CA SER A 115 12.38 13.96 -26.16
C SER A 115 12.48 14.11 -27.68
N ALA A 116 11.76 15.08 -28.26
CA ALA A 116 11.89 15.43 -29.67
C ALA A 116 12.46 16.84 -29.87
N PRO A 117 13.79 16.99 -30.01
CA PRO A 117 14.40 18.31 -30.21
C PRO A 117 14.00 18.94 -31.56
N GLN A 118 13.72 18.12 -32.56
CA GLN A 118 13.23 18.52 -33.87
C GLN A 118 12.20 17.50 -34.36
N GLN A 119 11.29 17.93 -35.23
CA GLN A 119 10.29 17.02 -35.80
C GLN A 119 10.97 15.85 -36.53
N GLY A 120 10.59 14.62 -36.17
CA GLY A 120 11.17 13.41 -36.73
C GLY A 120 12.53 13.02 -36.13
N GLN A 121 12.97 13.67 -35.05
CA GLN A 121 14.13 13.26 -34.26
C GLN A 121 13.66 12.92 -32.84
N TYR A 122 14.09 11.77 -32.34
CA TYR A 122 13.76 11.27 -31.01
C TYR A 122 15.06 10.98 -30.27
N LEU A 123 15.25 11.62 -29.13
CA LEU A 123 16.44 11.50 -28.30
C LEU A 123 16.08 10.72 -27.04
N VAL A 124 16.66 9.53 -26.90
CA VAL A 124 16.44 8.64 -25.75
C VAL A 124 17.47 8.94 -24.67
N HIS A 125 17.00 9.21 -23.45
CA HIS A 125 17.84 9.56 -22.31
C HIS A 125 17.98 8.35 -21.38
N VAL A 126 19.12 7.66 -21.47
CA VAL A 126 19.49 6.56 -20.57
C VAL A 126 20.42 7.09 -19.49
N ALA A 127 20.12 6.81 -18.23
CA ALA A 127 20.90 7.29 -17.10
C ALA A 127 22.36 6.80 -17.17
N GLY A 128 23.32 7.71 -17.12
CA GLY A 128 24.75 7.39 -17.17
C GLY A 128 25.33 7.16 -18.57
N GLU A 129 24.52 7.27 -19.62
CA GLU A 129 24.95 7.13 -21.01
C GLU A 129 24.78 8.45 -21.80
N VAL A 130 25.44 8.54 -22.95
CA VAL A 130 25.21 9.64 -23.90
C VAL A 130 23.85 9.41 -24.57
N PRO A 131 22.97 10.44 -24.67
CA PRO A 131 21.66 10.27 -25.29
C PRO A 131 21.75 9.72 -26.73
N ALA A 132 20.91 8.74 -27.04
CA ALA A 132 20.88 8.07 -28.33
C ALA A 132 19.80 8.68 -29.23
N MET A 133 20.17 9.04 -30.46
CA MET A 133 19.27 9.69 -31.40
C MET A 133 18.70 8.70 -32.41
N PHE A 134 17.40 8.80 -32.65
CA PHE A 134 16.64 8.01 -33.61
C PHE A 134 15.78 8.92 -34.48
N THR A 135 15.40 8.45 -35.67
CA THR A 135 14.48 9.15 -36.58
C THR A 135 13.09 8.50 -36.64
N ASP A 136 12.87 7.47 -35.84
CA ASP A 136 11.62 6.71 -35.74
C ASP A 136 11.29 6.50 -34.25
N LEU A 137 10.07 6.84 -33.85
CA LEU A 137 9.63 6.74 -32.45
C LEU A 137 9.57 5.28 -32.00
N VAL A 138 9.16 4.37 -32.89
CA VAL A 138 9.08 2.93 -32.55
C VAL A 138 10.46 2.37 -32.25
N ALA A 139 11.46 2.74 -33.05
CA ALA A 139 12.86 2.40 -32.79
C ALA A 139 13.37 3.01 -31.47
N ALA A 140 13.06 4.28 -31.20
CA ALA A 140 13.44 4.96 -29.95
C ALA A 140 12.84 4.29 -28.71
N THR A 141 11.54 4.00 -28.73
CA THR A 141 10.84 3.31 -27.62
C THR A 141 11.32 1.87 -27.46
N SER A 142 11.63 1.17 -28.55
CA SER A 142 12.19 -0.19 -28.49
C SER A 142 13.58 -0.20 -27.86
N PHE A 143 14.42 0.78 -28.20
CA PHE A 143 15.73 0.96 -27.57
C PHE A 143 15.59 1.28 -26.08
N ALA A 144 14.75 2.26 -25.71
CA ALA A 144 14.47 2.59 -24.32
C ALA A 144 14.00 1.36 -23.51
N ARG A 145 13.07 0.58 -24.08
CA ARG A 145 12.54 -0.65 -23.46
C ARG A 145 13.63 -1.67 -23.17
N GLN A 146 14.54 -1.91 -24.12
CA GLN A 146 15.63 -2.87 -23.94
C GLN A 146 16.57 -2.45 -22.81
N HIS A 147 16.93 -1.16 -22.73
CA HIS A 147 17.75 -0.64 -21.64
C HIS A 147 17.05 -0.76 -20.28
N LEU A 148 15.76 -0.39 -20.21
CA LEU A 148 14.98 -0.53 -18.98
C LEU A 148 14.84 -1.99 -18.54
N LEU A 149 14.63 -2.93 -19.48
CA LEU A 149 14.55 -4.36 -19.19
C LEU A 149 15.87 -4.90 -18.63
N ALA A 150 17.00 -4.52 -19.22
CA ALA A 150 18.31 -4.94 -18.74
C ALA A 150 18.59 -4.40 -17.32
N ALA A 151 18.32 -3.11 -17.10
CA ALA A 151 18.51 -2.46 -15.80
C ALA A 151 17.62 -3.08 -14.73
N ILE A 152 16.31 -3.21 -14.98
CA ILE A 152 15.36 -3.73 -13.99
C ILE A 152 15.61 -5.21 -13.70
N ALA A 153 16.05 -6.00 -14.68
CA ALA A 153 16.39 -7.40 -14.46
C ALA A 153 17.60 -7.54 -13.53
N GLY A 154 18.65 -6.73 -13.75
CA GLY A 154 19.81 -6.69 -12.86
C GLY A 154 19.43 -6.34 -11.43
N ASP A 155 18.61 -5.30 -11.24
CA ASP A 155 18.19 -4.85 -9.92
C ASP A 155 17.23 -5.83 -9.23
N MET A 156 16.32 -6.46 -9.97
CA MET A 156 15.42 -7.50 -9.41
C MET A 156 16.21 -8.71 -8.92
N VAL A 157 17.23 -9.14 -9.66
CA VAL A 157 18.15 -10.22 -9.22
C VAL A 157 18.93 -9.78 -7.98
N ALA A 158 19.48 -8.56 -7.96
CA ALA A 158 20.19 -8.02 -6.80
C ALA A 158 19.29 -7.88 -5.57
N ALA A 159 17.99 -7.61 -5.76
CA ALA A 159 16.97 -7.58 -4.73
C ALA A 159 16.46 -8.97 -4.32
N GLY A 160 17.04 -10.06 -4.86
CA GLY A 160 16.71 -11.43 -4.52
C GLY A 160 15.44 -11.97 -5.17
N ALA A 161 14.88 -11.30 -6.17
CA ALA A 161 13.67 -11.70 -6.89
C ALA A 161 13.97 -12.01 -8.37
N PRO A 162 14.68 -13.11 -8.69
CA PRO A 162 15.09 -13.45 -10.06
C PRO A 162 13.92 -13.84 -10.98
N VAL A 163 12.80 -14.28 -10.39
CA VAL A 163 11.55 -14.55 -11.09
C VAL A 163 10.57 -13.42 -10.82
N PHE A 164 10.25 -12.66 -11.87
CA PHE A 164 9.39 -11.49 -11.77
C PHE A 164 8.54 -11.29 -13.02
N GLU A 165 7.46 -10.53 -12.86
CA GLU A 165 6.60 -10.06 -13.94
C GLU A 165 6.89 -8.60 -14.21
N THR A 166 6.81 -8.18 -15.48
CA THR A 166 7.00 -6.79 -15.89
C THR A 166 5.71 -6.18 -16.42
N ASN A 167 5.49 -4.89 -16.13
CA ASN A 167 4.43 -4.10 -16.72
C ASN A 167 4.98 -2.77 -17.23
N GLU A 168 4.56 -2.41 -18.44
CA GLU A 168 5.00 -1.20 -19.14
C GLU A 168 3.88 -0.17 -19.19
N HIS A 169 4.28 1.09 -19.02
CA HIS A 169 3.39 2.22 -19.18
C HIS A 169 4.06 3.29 -20.03
N TRP A 170 3.38 3.71 -21.09
CA TRP A 170 3.81 4.81 -21.96
C TRP A 170 2.93 6.03 -21.67
N HIS A 171 3.58 7.13 -21.33
CA HIS A 171 2.91 8.42 -21.17
C HIS A 171 3.47 9.42 -22.18
N GLU A 172 2.61 9.87 -23.09
CA GLU A 172 2.98 10.79 -24.16
C GLU A 172 2.47 12.20 -23.90
N GLN A 173 3.32 13.19 -24.14
CA GLN A 173 2.96 14.61 -24.13
C GLN A 173 3.04 15.17 -25.54
N THR A 174 1.87 15.56 -26.07
CA THR A 174 1.72 16.21 -27.37
C THR A 174 1.15 17.62 -27.22
N VAL A 175 1.54 18.54 -28.10
CA VAL A 175 0.97 19.89 -28.18
C VAL A 175 0.25 20.06 -29.52
N ASP A 176 -0.93 20.66 -29.51
CA ASP A 176 -1.67 21.04 -30.72
C ASP A 176 -1.19 22.41 -31.22
N LEU A 177 -0.62 22.44 -32.42
CA LEU A 177 -0.27 23.67 -33.12
C LEU A 177 -1.04 23.74 -34.45
N GLY A 178 -2.21 24.38 -34.40
CA GLY A 178 -3.02 24.65 -35.59
C GLY A 178 -3.62 23.41 -36.24
N GLY A 179 -3.96 22.38 -35.45
CA GLY A 179 -4.53 21.11 -35.91
C GLY A 179 -3.49 20.01 -36.15
N LEU A 180 -2.21 20.29 -35.95
CA LEU A 180 -1.11 19.31 -35.98
C LEU A 180 -0.70 18.96 -34.55
N GLN A 181 -0.84 17.69 -34.17
CA GLN A 181 -0.29 17.19 -32.91
C GLN A 181 1.22 16.98 -33.05
N LEU A 182 1.99 17.80 -32.33
CA LEU A 182 3.43 17.67 -32.25
C LEU A 182 3.81 16.95 -30.96
N PHE A 183 4.53 15.84 -31.12
CA PHE A 183 5.16 15.13 -30.01
C PHE A 183 6.23 16.01 -29.38
N VAL A 184 6.19 16.17 -28.05
CA VAL A 184 7.18 16.93 -27.28
C VAL A 184 8.08 15.97 -26.51
N GLU A 185 7.45 15.07 -25.75
CA GLU A 185 8.12 14.14 -24.86
C GLU A 185 7.27 12.89 -24.68
N GLY A 186 7.93 11.76 -24.46
CA GLY A 186 7.29 10.53 -24.01
C GLY A 186 8.12 9.88 -22.92
N VAL A 187 7.45 9.40 -21.88
CA VAL A 187 8.08 8.71 -20.76
C VAL A 187 7.64 7.25 -20.79
N LEU A 188 8.61 6.36 -20.95
CA LEU A 188 8.41 4.92 -20.81
C LEU A 188 8.77 4.52 -19.37
N THR A 189 7.79 4.03 -18.62
CA THR A 189 8.00 3.45 -17.30
C THR A 189 7.87 1.94 -17.37
N LEU A 190 8.91 1.22 -16.96
CA LEU A 190 8.90 -0.23 -16.80
C LEU A 190 8.88 -0.54 -15.31
N SER A 191 7.87 -1.28 -14.86
CA SER A 191 7.79 -1.77 -13.49
C SER A 191 7.95 -3.29 -13.47
N ALA A 192 8.66 -3.80 -12.47
CA ALA A 192 8.82 -5.23 -12.24
C ALA A 192 8.30 -5.59 -10.86
N SER A 193 7.69 -6.77 -10.71
CA SER A 193 7.33 -7.31 -9.42
C SER A 193 7.52 -8.82 -9.33
N GLY A 194 8.27 -9.26 -8.32
CA GLY A 194 8.61 -10.65 -8.07
C GLY A 194 8.57 -10.98 -6.59
N ARG A 195 8.68 -12.26 -6.24
CA ARG A 195 8.85 -12.69 -4.85
C ARG A 195 10.34 -12.90 -4.57
N PRO A 196 10.85 -12.44 -3.43
CA PRO A 196 12.22 -12.75 -3.05
C PRO A 196 12.36 -14.26 -2.80
N GLU A 197 13.41 -14.87 -3.34
CA GLU A 197 13.81 -16.22 -2.95
C GLU A 197 14.41 -16.13 -1.56
N LEU A 198 13.80 -16.84 -0.60
CA LEU A 198 14.40 -16.98 0.72
C LEU A 198 15.73 -17.72 0.54
N ALA A 199 16.84 -17.04 0.85
CA ALA A 199 18.14 -17.69 0.92
C ALA A 199 18.02 -18.90 1.87
N ARG A 200 18.32 -20.10 1.34
CA ARG A 200 18.38 -21.34 2.13
C ARG A 200 19.58 -21.33 3.07
#